data_AF-A0A3A4RRS0-F1
#
_entry.id   AF-A0A3A4RRS0-F1
#
_cell.length_a   1.000
_cell.length_b   1.000
_cell.length_c   1.000
_cell.angle_alpha   90.00
_cell.angle_beta   90.00
_cell.angle_gamma   90.00
#
_symmetry.space_group_name_H-M   'P 1'
#
loop_
_entity.id
_entity.type
_entity.pdbx_description
1 polymer ?
#
loop_
_entity_poly.entity_id
_entity_poly.type
_entity_poly.pdbx_seq_one_letter_code
_entity_poly.pdbx_strand_id
1 'polypeptide(L)'
;MKTRQNAEMRKPEIIRSFYETILEEGFEGASIAKVAKRLDIHSTLILHYFGNKENMTLALVDFVVEEYSILFKKIRTQRKNSDPEERMVSFFQTIWSKPYYEKIDIAASLSVISVSFRNSRVQKKIQWLYQQFKTLLIQELEELSNRKAIETQDVERTANVLLSMVEGSRHFRHFFVKTKEISQYNRDMAMAAIQMVKCRAWQEDKNP
;
A
#
# COMPACT_ATOMS: atom_id res chain seq x y z
N MET A 1 38.25 14.58 8.59
CA MET A 1 37.39 15.16 7.53
C MET A 1 36.31 14.13 7.18
N LYS A 2 35.07 14.30 7.65
CA LYS A 2 33.93 13.44 7.27
C LYS A 2 33.55 13.80 5.82
N THR A 3 33.87 12.90 4.90
CA THR A 3 33.61 12.98 3.46
C THR A 3 32.17 13.41 3.19
N ARG A 4 31.97 14.36 2.27
CA ARG A 4 30.66 14.71 1.68
C ARG A 4 29.95 13.40 1.32
N GLN A 5 29.04 12.95 2.18
CA GLN A 5 28.10 11.91 1.78
C GLN A 5 27.30 12.53 0.65
N ASN A 6 27.34 11.91 -0.53
CA ASN A 6 26.69 12.41 -1.74
C ASN A 6 25.25 12.78 -1.40
N ALA A 7 24.78 13.96 -1.82
CA ALA A 7 23.43 14.45 -1.50
C ALA A 7 22.33 13.41 -1.84
N GLU A 8 22.59 12.57 -2.85
CA GLU A 8 21.76 11.44 -3.27
C GLU A 8 21.54 10.38 -2.18
N MET A 9 22.52 10.12 -1.31
CA MET A 9 22.39 9.16 -0.22
C MET A 9 21.80 9.78 1.05
N ARG A 10 22.00 11.09 1.23
CA ARG A 10 21.60 11.77 2.46
C ARG A 10 20.09 12.00 2.57
N LYS A 11 19.42 12.36 1.47
CA LYS A 11 17.95 12.54 1.48
C LYS A 11 17.21 11.25 1.85
N PRO A 12 17.47 10.08 1.23
CA PRO A 12 16.83 8.82 1.61
C PRO A 12 17.08 8.43 3.07
N GLU A 13 18.28 8.65 3.59
CA GLU A 13 18.61 8.38 5.00
C GLU A 13 17.77 9.24 5.95
N ILE A 14 17.64 10.54 5.67
CA ILE A 14 16.78 11.45 6.46
C ILE A 14 15.32 11.01 6.40
N ILE A 15 14.81 10.63 5.22
CA ILE A 15 13.43 10.17 5.08
C ILE A 15 13.18 8.85 5.80
N ARG A 16 14.12 7.90 5.76
CA ARG A 16 14.02 6.66 6.52
C ARG A 16 14.02 6.92 8.02
N SER A 17 14.90 7.78 8.51
CA SER A 17 14.91 8.20 9.90
C SER A 17 13.60 8.90 10.27
N PHE A 18 13.05 9.76 9.41
CA PHE A 18 11.76 10.39 9.66
C PHE A 18 10.60 9.38 9.73
N TYR A 19 10.58 8.39 8.84
CA TYR A 19 9.62 7.28 8.88
C TYR A 19 9.70 6.52 10.22
N GLU A 20 10.89 6.14 10.65
CA GLU A 20 11.11 5.48 11.94
C GLU A 20 10.69 6.37 13.12
N THR A 21 10.79 7.71 13.01
CA THR A 21 10.39 8.62 14.11
C THR A 21 8.87 8.62 14.22
N ILE A 22 8.18 8.56 13.08
CA ILE A 22 6.72 8.46 13.03
C ILE A 22 6.24 7.13 13.61
N LEU A 23 6.97 6.03 13.37
CA LEU A 23 6.62 4.73 13.97
C LEU A 23 6.74 4.73 15.50
N GLU A 24 7.76 5.39 16.04
CA GLU A 24 8.00 5.42 17.49
C GLU A 24 7.14 6.46 18.23
N GLU A 25 6.92 7.63 17.62
CA GLU A 25 6.39 8.81 18.32
C GLU A 25 5.10 9.36 17.70
N GLY A 26 4.60 8.72 16.64
CA GLY A 26 3.49 9.22 15.84
C GLY A 26 3.89 10.42 14.97
N PHE A 27 3.02 10.76 14.02
CA PHE A 27 3.29 11.85 13.07
C PHE A 27 3.40 13.24 13.74
N GLU A 28 2.56 13.50 14.73
CA GLU A 28 2.57 14.74 15.50
C GLU A 28 3.82 14.84 16.39
N GLY A 29 4.23 13.73 16.99
CA GLY A 29 5.44 13.65 17.81
C GLY A 29 6.73 13.79 17.01
N ALA A 30 6.75 13.37 15.74
CA ALA A 30 7.93 13.45 14.90
C ALA A 30 8.28 14.91 14.52
N SER A 31 9.56 15.29 14.63
CA SER A 31 10.02 16.64 14.29
C SER A 31 11.40 16.62 13.65
N ILE A 32 11.75 17.70 12.94
CA ILE A 32 13.10 17.86 12.35
C ILE A 32 14.18 17.70 13.42
N ALA A 33 13.97 18.26 14.62
CA ALA A 33 14.92 18.16 15.71
C ALA A 33 15.13 16.71 16.19
N LYS A 34 14.07 15.92 16.27
CA LYS A 34 14.14 14.50 16.65
C LYS A 34 14.84 13.65 15.58
N VAL A 35 14.52 13.89 14.30
CA VAL A 35 15.20 13.22 13.18
C VAL A 35 16.69 13.57 13.16
N ALA A 36 17.02 14.84 13.36
CA ALA A 36 18.40 15.32 13.44
C ALA A 36 19.16 14.66 14.61
N LYS A 37 18.53 14.58 15.79
CA LYS A 37 19.07 13.89 16.95
C LYS A 37 19.32 12.41 16.69
N ARG A 38 18.37 11.70 16.05
CA ARG A 38 18.53 10.28 15.72
C ARG A 38 19.72 10.04 14.78
N LEU A 39 19.94 10.94 13.83
CA LEU A 39 21.01 10.83 12.85
C LEU A 39 22.36 11.41 13.30
N ASP A 40 22.43 11.98 14.51
CA ASP A 40 23.61 12.73 14.99
C ASP A 40 24.06 13.82 13.99
N ILE A 41 23.09 14.62 13.50
CA ILE A 41 23.33 15.75 12.60
C ILE A 41 22.65 17.03 13.11
N HIS A 42 23.05 18.18 12.56
CA HIS A 42 22.37 19.45 12.86
C HIS A 42 21.04 19.56 12.12
N SER A 43 20.01 20.11 12.80
CA SER A 43 18.69 20.38 12.19
C SER A 43 18.78 21.26 10.94
N THR A 44 19.77 22.18 10.88
CA THR A 44 20.04 23.03 9.73
C THR A 44 20.39 22.23 8.47
N LEU A 45 21.01 21.06 8.60
CA LEU A 45 21.30 20.18 7.47
C LEU A 45 20.01 19.59 6.87
N ILE A 46 19.06 19.18 7.71
CA ILE A 46 17.75 18.69 7.26
C ILE A 46 16.97 19.84 6.60
N LEU A 47 16.95 21.02 7.22
CA LEU A 47 16.32 22.22 6.67
C LEU A 47 16.96 22.63 5.33
N HIS A 48 18.27 22.44 5.14
CA HIS A 48 18.90 22.67 3.85
C HIS A 48 18.35 21.76 2.75
N TYR A 49 18.06 20.49 3.05
CA TYR A 49 17.55 19.54 2.06
C TYR A 49 16.05 19.67 1.77
N PHE A 50 15.24 19.97 2.80
CA PHE A 50 13.78 19.92 2.71
C PHE A 50 13.11 21.30 2.91
N GLY A 51 13.81 22.28 3.48
CA GLY A 51 13.26 23.60 3.80
C GLY A 51 12.39 23.61 5.05
N ASN A 52 11.42 22.70 5.16
CA ASN A 52 10.50 22.61 6.30
C ASN A 52 9.97 21.17 6.51
N LYS A 53 9.21 20.96 7.59
CA LYS A 53 8.62 19.64 7.93
C LYS A 53 7.62 19.19 6.86
N GLU A 54 6.86 20.09 6.27
CA GLU A 54 5.85 19.75 5.25
C GLU A 54 6.49 19.15 3.98
N ASN A 55 7.56 19.76 3.47
CA ASN A 55 8.31 19.23 2.34
C ASN A 55 9.01 17.90 2.68
N MET A 56 9.49 17.75 3.93
CA MET A 56 10.02 16.47 4.40
C MET A 56 8.92 15.39 4.44
N THR A 57 7.70 15.74 4.83
CA THR A 57 6.52 14.88 4.75
C THR A 57 6.17 14.52 3.31
N LEU A 58 6.20 15.45 2.37
CA LEU A 58 5.95 15.15 0.96
C LEU A 58 6.97 14.16 0.40
N ALA A 59 8.25 14.33 0.75
CA ALA A 59 9.30 13.40 0.37
C ALA A 59 9.13 12.02 1.04
N LEU A 60 8.59 11.95 2.26
CA LEU A 60 8.21 10.69 2.88
C LEU A 60 7.05 9.99 2.14
N VAL A 61 6.04 10.76 1.73
CA VAL A 61 4.93 10.22 0.94
C VAL A 61 5.45 9.67 -0.40
N ASP A 62 6.37 10.37 -1.05
CA ASP A 62 7.03 9.87 -2.26
C ASP A 62 7.75 8.55 -2.03
N PHE A 63 8.48 8.42 -0.92
CA PHE A 63 9.11 7.17 -0.53
C PHE A 63 8.09 6.03 -0.34
N VAL A 64 6.99 6.28 0.39
CA VAL A 64 5.92 5.29 0.60
C VAL A 64 5.27 4.86 -0.71
N VAL A 65 4.98 5.83 -1.59
CA VAL A 65 4.36 5.57 -2.90
C VAL A 65 5.29 4.75 -3.81
N GLU A 66 6.59 5.01 -3.77
CA GLU A 66 7.59 4.24 -4.53
C GLU A 66 7.65 2.78 -4.04
N GLU A 67 7.64 2.54 -2.72
CA GLU A 67 7.65 1.19 -2.15
C GLU A 67 6.43 0.35 -2.59
N TYR A 68 5.24 0.96 -2.66
CA TYR A 68 4.07 0.30 -3.23
C TYR A 68 4.19 0.10 -4.75
N SER A 69 4.75 1.06 -5.48
CA SER A 69 4.93 0.95 -6.93
C SER A 69 5.83 -0.23 -7.31
N ILE A 70 6.89 -0.45 -6.53
CA ILE A 70 7.78 -1.63 -6.67
C ILE A 70 6.99 -2.93 -6.42
N LEU A 71 6.11 -2.94 -5.41
CA LEU A 71 5.27 -4.08 -5.08
C LEU A 71 4.27 -4.41 -6.19
N PHE A 72 3.59 -3.41 -6.75
CA PHE A 72 2.69 -3.56 -7.89
C PHE A 72 3.42 -4.06 -9.13
N LYS A 73 4.63 -3.54 -9.40
CA LYS A 73 5.47 -4.02 -10.49
C LYS A 73 5.81 -5.50 -10.30
N LYS A 74 6.16 -5.93 -9.09
CA LYS A 74 6.45 -7.33 -8.79
C LYS A 74 5.25 -8.24 -9.08
N ILE A 75 4.06 -7.87 -8.61
CA ILE A 75 2.81 -8.60 -8.90
C ILE A 75 2.60 -8.73 -10.41
N ARG A 76 2.80 -7.63 -11.16
CA ARG A 76 2.62 -7.62 -12.61
C ARG A 76 3.64 -8.50 -13.35
N THR A 77 4.87 -8.61 -12.85
CA THR A 77 5.91 -9.46 -13.46
C THR A 77 5.81 -10.93 -13.12
N GLN A 78 5.05 -11.30 -12.09
CA GLN A 78 4.82 -12.70 -11.70
C GLN A 78 3.82 -13.42 -12.61
N ARG A 79 3.25 -12.71 -13.60
CA ARG A 79 2.38 -13.25 -14.66
C ARG A 79 3.14 -14.24 -15.55
N LYS A 80 3.25 -15.50 -15.14
CA LYS A 80 3.60 -16.60 -16.03
C LYS A 80 2.35 -17.08 -16.77
N ASN A 81 2.50 -17.66 -17.96
CA ASN A 81 1.42 -18.30 -18.73
C ASN A 81 0.95 -19.60 -18.04
N SER A 82 0.44 -19.49 -16.82
CA SER A 82 -0.22 -20.57 -16.10
C SER A 82 -1.70 -20.66 -16.46
N ASP A 83 -2.31 -21.77 -16.06
CA ASP A 83 -3.76 -21.96 -16.11
C ASP A 83 -4.52 -20.76 -15.50
N PRO A 84 -5.67 -20.31 -16.07
CA PRO A 84 -6.40 -19.15 -15.58
C PRO A 84 -6.85 -19.27 -14.12
N GLU A 85 -7.22 -20.46 -13.66
CA GLU A 85 -7.62 -20.67 -12.26
C GLU A 85 -6.42 -20.59 -11.32
N GLU A 86 -5.32 -21.26 -11.67
CA GLU A 86 -4.06 -21.17 -10.92
C GLU A 86 -3.58 -19.73 -10.81
N ARG A 87 -3.70 -18.97 -11.90
CA ARG A 87 -3.34 -17.56 -11.94
C ARG A 87 -4.21 -16.72 -11.01
N MET A 88 -5.52 -16.91 -11.05
CA MET A 88 -6.45 -16.24 -10.15
C MET A 88 -6.09 -16.51 -8.68
N VAL A 89 -5.87 -17.79 -8.32
CA VAL A 89 -5.50 -18.19 -6.96
C VAL A 89 -4.18 -17.52 -6.55
N SER A 90 -3.17 -17.57 -7.41
CA SER A 90 -1.85 -16.97 -7.15
C SER A 90 -1.94 -15.46 -6.96
N PHE A 91 -2.73 -14.77 -7.78
CA PHE A 91 -2.93 -13.33 -7.69
C PHE A 91 -3.54 -12.94 -6.35
N PHE A 92 -4.67 -13.55 -5.96
CA PHE A 92 -5.34 -13.21 -4.71
C PHE A 92 -4.50 -13.58 -3.48
N GLN A 93 -3.80 -14.73 -3.50
CA GLN A 93 -2.85 -15.06 -2.44
C GLN A 93 -1.70 -14.04 -2.34
N THR A 94 -1.27 -13.46 -3.46
CA THR A 94 -0.19 -12.48 -3.49
C THR A 94 -0.62 -11.14 -2.88
N ILE A 95 -1.79 -10.61 -3.22
CA ILE A 95 -2.27 -9.32 -2.68
C ILE A 95 -2.59 -9.39 -1.18
N TRP A 96 -2.89 -10.58 -0.65
CA TRP A 96 -3.00 -10.84 0.80
C TRP A 96 -1.73 -11.39 1.45
N SER A 97 -0.62 -11.49 0.74
CA SER A 97 0.59 -12.13 1.26
C SER A 97 1.25 -11.30 2.39
N LYS A 98 1.93 -11.99 3.31
CA LYS A 98 2.70 -11.33 4.38
C LYS A 98 3.71 -10.30 3.85
N PRO A 99 4.51 -10.58 2.80
CA PRO A 99 5.43 -9.61 2.22
C PRO A 99 4.74 -8.36 1.65
N TYR A 100 3.47 -8.46 1.24
CA TYR A 100 2.69 -7.31 0.79
C TYR A 100 2.21 -6.48 1.98
N TYR A 101 1.62 -7.14 2.98
CA TYR A 101 1.04 -6.48 4.15
C TYR A 101 2.06 -5.77 5.05
N GLU A 102 3.22 -6.38 5.22
CA GLU A 102 4.24 -5.91 6.15
C GLU A 102 5.30 -5.02 5.48
N LYS A 103 5.17 -4.79 4.16
CA LYS A 103 6.10 -3.92 3.42
C LYS A 103 6.11 -2.50 3.96
N ILE A 104 4.93 -2.03 4.37
CA ILE A 104 4.73 -0.72 4.99
C ILE A 104 3.97 -0.96 6.29
N ASP A 105 4.34 -0.24 7.35
CA ASP A 105 3.65 -0.34 8.61
C ASP A 105 2.28 0.32 8.52
N ILE A 106 1.25 -0.33 9.07
CA ILE A 106 -0.12 0.19 9.03
C ILE A 106 -0.25 1.53 9.77
N ALA A 107 0.49 1.74 10.86
CA ALA A 107 0.49 3.00 11.60
C ALA A 107 1.07 4.14 10.77
N ALA A 108 2.12 3.88 9.99
CA ALA A 108 2.67 4.86 9.07
C ALA A 108 1.71 5.15 7.90
N SER A 109 1.07 4.12 7.32
CA SER A 109 0.04 4.29 6.30
C SER A 109 -1.11 5.19 6.81
N LEU A 110 -1.65 4.91 8.00
CA LEU A 110 -2.73 5.70 8.61
C LEU A 110 -2.29 7.14 8.93
N SER A 111 -1.05 7.32 9.38
CA SER A 111 -0.47 8.65 9.61
C SER A 111 -0.44 9.49 8.34
N VAL A 112 0.00 8.91 7.21
CA VAL A 112 0.03 9.59 5.91
C VAL A 112 -1.37 9.88 5.38
N ILE A 113 -2.32 8.94 5.56
CA ILE A 113 -3.73 9.16 5.20
C ILE A 113 -4.33 10.32 6.00
N SER A 114 -4.04 10.40 7.30
CA SER A 114 -4.49 11.51 8.15
C SER A 114 -4.02 12.87 7.62
N VAL A 115 -2.75 12.98 7.22
CA VAL A 115 -2.17 14.21 6.62
C VAL A 115 -2.88 14.58 5.32
N SER A 116 -3.30 13.60 4.52
CA SER A 116 -3.93 13.82 3.23
C SER A 116 -5.23 14.62 3.30
N PHE A 117 -5.96 14.54 4.41
CA PHE A 117 -7.20 15.31 4.60
C PHE A 117 -6.96 16.83 4.70
N ARG A 118 -5.73 17.26 4.98
CA ARG A 118 -5.36 18.66 5.18
C ARG A 118 -4.30 19.15 4.18
N ASN A 119 -3.73 18.26 3.38
CA ASN A 119 -2.71 18.58 2.40
C ASN A 119 -3.06 18.00 1.02
N SER A 120 -3.50 18.88 0.11
CA SER A 120 -3.95 18.49 -1.23
C SER A 120 -2.85 17.84 -2.09
N ARG A 121 -1.58 18.17 -1.85
CA ARG A 121 -0.45 17.54 -2.55
C ARG A 121 -0.28 16.08 -2.11
N VAL A 122 -0.41 15.83 -0.81
CA VAL A 122 -0.40 14.45 -0.26
C VAL A 122 -1.63 13.68 -0.74
N GLN A 123 -2.82 14.30 -0.68
CA GLN A 123 -4.06 13.70 -1.18
C GLN A 123 -3.93 13.21 -2.62
N LYS A 124 -3.42 14.05 -3.53
CA LYS A 124 -3.24 13.68 -4.94
C LYS A 124 -2.29 12.50 -5.12
N LYS A 125 -1.22 12.40 -4.32
CA LYS A 125 -0.28 11.27 -4.37
C LYS A 125 -0.93 9.97 -3.89
N ILE A 126 -1.71 10.02 -2.82
CA ILE A 126 -2.45 8.85 -2.32
C ILE A 126 -3.53 8.41 -3.31
N GLN A 127 -4.29 9.36 -3.88
CA GLN A 127 -5.26 9.07 -4.94
C GLN A 127 -4.60 8.40 -6.14
N TRP A 128 -3.46 8.93 -6.59
CA TRP A 128 -2.68 8.33 -7.67
C TRP A 128 -2.26 6.89 -7.33
N LEU A 129 -1.78 6.65 -6.12
CA LEU A 129 -1.39 5.33 -5.64
C LEU A 129 -2.56 4.32 -5.69
N TYR A 130 -3.71 4.69 -5.12
CA TYR A 130 -4.90 3.83 -5.17
C TYR A 130 -5.41 3.63 -6.60
N GLN A 131 -5.30 4.64 -7.45
CA GLN A 131 -5.64 4.51 -8.86
C GLN A 131 -4.73 3.49 -9.56
N GLN A 132 -3.42 3.49 -9.28
CA GLN A 132 -2.52 2.47 -9.83
C GLN A 132 -2.91 1.06 -9.39
N PHE A 133 -3.26 0.88 -8.11
CA PHE A 133 -3.67 -0.43 -7.62
C PHE A 133 -5.00 -0.88 -8.22
N LYS A 134 -5.99 0.02 -8.31
CA LYS A 134 -7.26 -0.24 -8.96
C LYS A 134 -7.07 -0.63 -10.43
N THR A 135 -6.23 0.08 -11.17
CA THR A 135 -5.92 -0.25 -12.57
C THR A 135 -5.28 -1.65 -12.67
N LEU A 136 -4.39 -2.02 -11.76
CA LEU A 136 -3.81 -3.37 -11.71
C LEU A 136 -4.88 -4.44 -11.45
N LEU A 137 -5.81 -4.20 -10.54
CA LEU A 137 -6.94 -5.11 -10.26
C LEU A 137 -7.84 -5.27 -11.47
N ILE A 138 -8.23 -4.16 -12.12
CA ILE A 138 -9.09 -4.18 -13.32
C ILE A 138 -8.44 -5.00 -14.43
N GLN A 139 -7.17 -4.73 -14.75
CA GLN A 139 -6.45 -5.46 -15.80
C GLN A 139 -6.39 -6.97 -15.53
N GLU A 140 -6.20 -7.37 -14.27
CA GLU A 140 -6.15 -8.78 -13.91
C GLU A 140 -7.54 -9.44 -14.02
N LEU A 141 -8.57 -8.76 -13.53
CA LEU A 141 -9.95 -9.25 -13.60
C LEU A 141 -10.47 -9.32 -15.03
N GLU A 142 -10.14 -8.34 -15.88
CA GLU A 142 -10.45 -8.38 -17.32
C GLU A 142 -9.82 -9.61 -17.98
N GLU A 143 -8.55 -9.89 -17.70
CA GLU A 143 -7.87 -11.07 -18.25
C GLU A 143 -8.53 -12.37 -17.78
N LEU A 144 -8.87 -12.49 -16.50
CA LEU A 144 -9.54 -13.65 -15.94
C LEU A 144 -10.96 -13.82 -16.50
N SER A 145 -11.70 -12.72 -16.67
CA SER A 145 -13.05 -12.70 -17.25
C SER A 145 -13.04 -13.12 -18.71
N ASN A 146 -12.11 -12.59 -19.51
CA ASN A 146 -11.93 -12.97 -20.91
C ASN A 146 -11.60 -14.46 -21.09
N ARG A 147 -10.93 -15.08 -20.10
CA ARG A 147 -10.64 -16.51 -20.06
C ARG A 147 -11.72 -17.35 -19.37
N LYS A 148 -12.85 -16.73 -18.98
CA LYS A 148 -13.98 -17.37 -18.28
C LYS A 148 -13.60 -18.03 -16.94
N ALA A 149 -12.56 -17.54 -16.27
CA ALA A 149 -12.11 -18.05 -14.98
C ALA A 149 -12.90 -17.46 -13.79
N ILE A 150 -13.62 -16.36 -14.03
CA ILE A 150 -14.46 -15.64 -13.07
C ILE A 150 -15.80 -15.29 -13.70
N GLU A 151 -16.81 -15.04 -12.87
CA GLU A 151 -18.20 -14.78 -13.26
C GLU A 151 -18.65 -13.33 -12.96
N THR A 152 -17.72 -12.36 -12.99
CA THR A 152 -18.04 -10.95 -12.74
C THR A 152 -18.70 -10.27 -13.95
N GLN A 153 -19.77 -9.51 -13.70
CA GLN A 153 -20.47 -8.70 -14.70
C GLN A 153 -19.93 -7.26 -14.78
N ASP A 154 -19.30 -6.76 -13.71
CA ASP A 154 -18.75 -5.42 -13.62
C ASP A 154 -17.37 -5.49 -12.96
N VAL A 155 -16.34 -5.50 -13.81
CA VAL A 155 -14.95 -5.61 -13.38
C VAL A 155 -14.53 -4.41 -12.53
N GLU A 156 -14.98 -3.21 -12.87
CA GLU A 156 -14.60 -2.00 -12.14
C GLU A 156 -15.20 -1.99 -10.73
N ARG A 157 -16.49 -2.31 -10.61
CA ARG A 157 -17.14 -2.45 -9.30
C ARG A 157 -16.49 -3.54 -8.47
N THR A 158 -16.16 -4.68 -9.09
CA THR A 158 -15.46 -5.79 -8.43
C THR A 158 -14.08 -5.35 -7.92
N ALA A 159 -13.32 -4.60 -8.73
CA ALA A 159 -12.03 -4.05 -8.32
C ALA A 159 -12.16 -3.07 -7.14
N ASN A 160 -13.20 -2.23 -7.10
CA ASN A 160 -13.46 -1.33 -5.98
C ASN A 160 -13.73 -2.13 -4.68
N VAL A 161 -14.54 -3.19 -4.75
CA VAL A 161 -14.83 -4.05 -3.59
C VAL A 161 -13.56 -4.76 -3.11
N LEU A 162 -12.76 -5.33 -4.03
CA LEU A 162 -11.50 -5.98 -3.70
C LEU A 162 -10.51 -5.01 -3.04
N LEU A 163 -10.36 -3.80 -3.59
CA LEU A 163 -9.52 -2.77 -2.99
C LEU A 163 -9.98 -2.43 -1.56
N SER A 164 -11.29 -2.29 -1.36
CA SER A 164 -11.88 -2.06 -0.04
C SER A 164 -11.59 -3.22 0.92
N MET A 165 -11.68 -4.47 0.43
CA MET A 165 -11.34 -5.67 1.22
C MET A 165 -9.86 -5.68 1.61
N VAL A 166 -8.94 -5.34 0.70
CA VAL A 166 -7.49 -5.31 0.98
C VAL A 166 -7.20 -4.27 2.06
N GLU A 167 -7.68 -3.03 1.90
CA GLU A 167 -7.46 -1.96 2.89
C GLU A 167 -8.12 -2.28 4.24
N GLY A 168 -9.38 -2.73 4.21
CA GLY A 168 -10.14 -3.07 5.40
C GLY A 168 -9.51 -4.22 6.18
N SER A 169 -9.17 -5.32 5.50
CA SER A 169 -8.54 -6.47 6.16
C SER A 169 -7.15 -6.16 6.72
N ARG A 170 -6.39 -5.24 6.10
CA ARG A 170 -5.14 -4.74 6.69
C ARG A 170 -5.36 -3.96 7.96
N HIS A 171 -6.37 -3.11 8.01
CA HIS A 171 -6.76 -2.42 9.23
C HIS A 171 -7.22 -3.41 10.32
N PHE A 172 -8.18 -4.29 10.02
CA PHE A 172 -8.73 -5.23 11.00
C PHE A 172 -7.70 -6.24 11.52
N ARG A 173 -6.79 -6.71 10.66
CA ARG A 173 -5.71 -7.62 11.06
C ARG A 173 -4.91 -7.08 12.24
N HIS A 174 -4.62 -5.77 12.26
CA HIS A 174 -3.83 -5.16 13.33
C HIS A 174 -4.49 -5.29 14.72
N PHE A 175 -5.82 -5.24 14.78
CA PHE A 175 -6.55 -5.23 16.06
C PHE A 175 -7.06 -6.60 16.49
N PHE A 176 -7.45 -7.46 15.54
CA PHE A 176 -8.23 -8.67 15.85
C PHE A 176 -7.49 -9.98 15.55
N VAL A 177 -6.38 -9.95 14.82
CA VAL A 177 -5.69 -11.18 14.38
C VAL A 177 -4.37 -11.35 15.12
N LYS A 178 -4.23 -12.46 15.86
CA LYS A 178 -2.99 -12.75 16.60
C LYS A 178 -1.88 -13.12 15.63
N THR A 179 -0.62 -12.89 16.02
CA THR A 179 0.55 -13.17 15.17
C THR A 179 0.57 -14.59 14.60
N LYS A 180 0.20 -15.59 15.41
CA LYS A 180 0.15 -17.01 14.99
C LYS A 180 -0.96 -17.32 13.97
N GLU A 181 -1.98 -16.47 13.86
CA GLU A 181 -3.17 -16.64 13.01
C GLU A 181 -3.07 -15.87 11.68
N ILE A 182 -2.09 -14.97 11.52
CA ILE A 182 -1.94 -14.11 10.33
C ILE A 182 -1.95 -14.93 9.03
N SER A 183 -1.21 -16.03 8.97
CA SER A 183 -1.13 -16.84 7.75
C SER A 183 -2.48 -17.47 7.39
N GLN A 184 -3.29 -17.84 8.39
CA GLN A 184 -4.63 -18.36 8.16
C GLN A 184 -5.56 -17.23 7.70
N TYR A 185 -5.57 -16.11 8.42
CA TYR A 185 -6.38 -14.95 8.08
C TYR A 185 -6.14 -14.45 6.64
N ASN A 186 -4.89 -14.38 6.21
CA ASN A 186 -4.54 -13.97 4.85
C ASN A 186 -5.06 -14.97 3.80
N ARG A 187 -5.05 -16.28 4.10
CA ARG A 187 -5.66 -17.30 3.22
C ARG A 187 -7.17 -17.15 3.17
N ASP A 188 -7.83 -16.91 4.30
CA ASP A 188 -9.28 -16.76 4.38
C ASP A 188 -9.74 -15.55 3.55
N MET A 189 -9.01 -14.42 3.63
CA MET A 189 -9.28 -13.25 2.81
C MET A 189 -9.12 -13.51 1.31
N ALA A 190 -8.06 -14.20 0.90
CA ALA A 190 -7.86 -14.58 -0.49
C ALA A 190 -8.96 -15.53 -0.98
N MET A 191 -9.37 -16.51 -0.17
CA MET A 191 -10.45 -17.43 -0.50
C MET A 191 -11.80 -16.73 -0.61
N ALA A 192 -12.11 -15.78 0.28
CA ALA A 192 -13.31 -14.97 0.20
C ALA A 192 -13.35 -14.14 -1.10
N ALA A 193 -12.22 -13.55 -1.49
CA ALA A 193 -12.10 -12.83 -2.77
C ALA A 193 -12.31 -13.76 -3.98
N ILE A 194 -11.72 -14.96 -3.96
CA ILE A 194 -11.91 -15.98 -5.01
C ILE A 194 -13.38 -16.40 -5.12
N GLN A 195 -14.03 -16.70 -3.99
CA GLN A 195 -15.45 -17.05 -3.97
C GLN A 195 -16.31 -15.93 -4.53
N MET A 196 -16.06 -14.69 -4.12
CA MET A 196 -16.78 -13.52 -4.59
C MET A 196 -16.72 -13.37 -6.12
N VAL A 197 -15.57 -13.61 -6.74
CA VAL A 197 -15.43 -13.48 -8.19
C VAL A 197 -15.89 -14.72 -8.97
N LYS A 198 -16.01 -15.87 -8.32
CA LYS A 198 -16.52 -17.12 -8.93
C LYS A 198 -18.03 -17.30 -8.79
N CYS A 199 -18.67 -16.69 -7.82
CA CYS A 199 -20.13 -16.71 -7.68
C CYS A 199 -20.77 -15.72 -8.65
N ARG A 200 -21.82 -16.16 -9.39
CA ARG A 200 -22.73 -15.21 -10.04
C ARG A 200 -23.20 -14.18 -9.03
N ALA A 201 -23.08 -12.90 -9.38
CA ALA A 201 -23.69 -11.83 -8.61
C ALA A 201 -25.18 -12.16 -8.37
N TRP A 202 -25.64 -11.95 -7.13
CA TRP A 202 -27.06 -11.98 -6.81
C TRP A 202 -27.78 -11.08 -7.82
N GLN A 203 -28.60 -11.68 -8.69
CA GLN A 203 -29.54 -10.92 -9.49
C GLN A 203 -30.59 -10.44 -8.49
N GLU A 204 -30.56 -9.15 -8.14
CA GLU A 204 -31.77 -8.53 -7.61
C GLU A 204 -32.85 -8.80 -8.66
N ASP A 205 -33.84 -9.62 -8.30
CA ASP A 205 -35.07 -9.74 -9.08
C ASP A 205 -35.54 -8.32 -9.32
N LYS A 206 -35.35 -7.85 -10.56
CA LYS A 206 -36.11 -6.73 -11.10
C LYS A 206 -37.53 -7.25 -11.23
N ASN A 207 -38.24 -7.30 -10.11
CA ASN A 207 -39.67 -7.56 -10.14
C ASN A 207 -40.36 -6.25 -10.62
N PRO A 208 -41.33 -6.36 -11.53
CA PRO A 208 -41.72 -5.31 -12.47
C PRO A 208 -42.51 -4.16 -11.84
#